data_AF-A0A0F2T7X1-F1
#
_entry.id   AF-A0A0F2T7X1-F1
#
_cell.length_a   1.000
_cell.length_b   1.000
_cell.length_c   1.000
_cell.angle_alpha   90.00
_cell.angle_beta   90.00
_cell.angle_gamma   90.00
#
_symmetry.space_group_name_H-M   'P 1'
#
loop_
_entity.id
_entity.type
_entity.pdbx_description
1 polymer ?
#
loop_
_entity_poly.entity_id
_entity_poly.type
_entity_poly.pdbx_seq_one_letter_code
_entity_poly.pdbx_strand_id
1 'polypeptide(L)' 'MSRKPSIAEIGAFLGHLKATREQDADSGPLLAEKANILERIAEANPDDLDAAQIAREARAAADRAQRNNG' A
#
# COMPACT_ATOMS: atom_id res chain seq x y z
N MET A 1 6.25 -9.04 -15.03
CA MET A 1 6.00 -9.88 -13.84
C MET A 1 6.36 -9.06 -12.63
N SER A 2 5.38 -8.66 -11.81
CA SER A 2 5.66 -7.95 -10.58
C SER A 2 6.10 -8.97 -9.52
N ARG A 3 7.18 -8.65 -8.80
CA ARG A 3 7.78 -9.56 -7.82
C ARG A 3 7.04 -9.41 -6.50
N LYS A 4 6.71 -10.54 -5.86
CA LYS A 4 6.21 -10.58 -4.47
C LYS A 4 7.09 -9.69 -3.58
N PRO A 5 6.52 -8.80 -2.77
CA PRO A 5 7.30 -7.95 -1.90
C PRO A 5 8.06 -8.80 -0.87
N SER A 6 9.30 -8.39 -0.62
CA SER A 6 10.17 -8.99 0.39
C SER A 6 9.79 -8.52 1.79
N ILE A 7 10.19 -9.28 2.80
CA ILE A 7 10.03 -8.90 4.21
C ILE A 7 10.71 -7.56 4.51
N ALA A 8 11.86 -7.29 3.86
CA ALA A 8 12.56 -6.02 4.01
C ALA A 8 11.74 -4.83 3.48
N GLU A 9 11.09 -4.96 2.31
CA GLU A 9 10.20 -3.92 1.77
C GLU A 9 8.99 -3.68 2.68
N ILE A 10 8.39 -4.75 3.20
CA ILE A 10 7.27 -4.64 4.15
C ILE A 10 7.73 -3.95 5.45
N GLY A 11 8.91 -4.31 5.96
CA GLY A 11 9.50 -3.68 7.14
C GLY A 11 9.81 -2.19 6.93
N ALA A 12 10.33 -1.82 5.77
CA ALA A 12 10.59 -0.43 5.41
C ALA A 12 9.28 0.40 5.39
N PHE A 13 8.22 -0.13 4.78
CA PHE A 13 6.90 0.50 4.79
C PHE A 13 6.37 0.73 6.21
N LEU A 14 6.47 -0.27 7.09
CA LEU A 14 6.05 -0.13 8.49
C LEU A 14 6.89 0.93 9.24
N GLY A 15 8.18 1.03 8.91
CA GLY A 15 9.06 2.09 9.42
C GLY A 15 8.60 3.48 8.97
N HIS A 16 8.30 3.66 7.69
CA HIS A 16 7.76 4.91 7.15
C HIS A 16 6.41 5.26 7.79
N LEU A 17 5.51 4.29 7.93
CA LEU A 17 4.21 4.49 8.58
C LEU A 17 4.36 4.99 10.02
N LYS A 18 5.30 4.42 10.78
CA LYS A 18 5.62 4.86 12.14
C LYS A 18 6.15 6.30 12.14
N ALA A 19 7.11 6.62 11.28
CA ALA A 19 7.70 7.95 11.21
C ALA A 19 6.67 9.02 10.83
N THR A 20 5.83 8.77 9.82
CA THR A 20 4.75 9.69 9.42
C THR A 20 3.74 9.92 10.55
N ARG A 21 3.39 8.87 11.30
CA ARG A 21 2.51 9.00 12.48
C ARG A 21 3.15 9.84 13.59
N GLU A 22 4.44 9.67 13.86
CA GLU A 22 5.17 10.44 14.88
C GLU A 22 5.33 11.91 14.49
N GLN A 23 5.38 12.20 13.19
CA GLN A 23 5.57 13.55 12.65
C GLN A 23 4.26 14.28 12.30
N ASP A 24 3.10 13.62 12.49
CA ASP A 24 1.78 14.10 12.03
C ASP A 24 1.81 14.59 10.55
N ALA A 25 2.57 13.88 9.72
CA ALA A 25 2.82 14.25 8.33
C ALA A 25 1.76 13.66 7.38
N ASP A 26 1.72 14.16 6.14
CA ASP A 26 0.76 13.70 5.14
C ASP A 26 0.88 12.19 4.88
N SER A 27 -0.24 11.50 5.03
CA SER A 27 -0.36 10.06 4.83
C SER A 27 -0.69 9.67 3.38
N GLY A 28 -0.97 10.64 2.50
CA GLY A 28 -1.26 10.40 1.08
C GLY A 28 -0.22 9.52 0.37
N PRO A 29 1.09 9.84 0.44
CA PRO A 29 2.14 9.02 -0.16
C PRO A 29 2.18 7.58 0.40
N LEU A 30 1.90 7.40 1.70
CA LEU A 30 1.87 6.08 2.34
C LEU A 30 0.68 5.23 1.85
N LEU A 31 -0.46 5.84 1.56
CA LEU A 31 -1.61 5.11 1.02
C LEU A 31 -1.30 4.54 -0.37
N ALA A 32 -0.59 5.32 -1.21
CA ALA A 32 -0.14 4.84 -2.52
C ALA A 32 0.90 3.71 -2.39
N GLU A 33 1.85 3.84 -1.46
CA GLU A 33 2.86 2.80 -1.18
C GLU A 33 2.20 1.51 -0.66
N LYS A 34 1.24 1.63 0.26
CA LYS A 34 0.43 0.52 0.77
C LYS A 34 -0.31 -0.20 -0.35
N ALA A 35 -0.98 0.55 -1.24
CA ALA A 35 -1.72 -0.03 -2.37
C ALA A 35 -0.79 -0.83 -3.29
N ASN A 36 0.39 -0.29 -3.63
CA ASN A 36 1.38 -0.98 -4.46
C ASN A 36 1.87 -2.30 -3.83
N ILE A 37 2.16 -2.30 -2.51
CA ILE A 37 2.56 -3.54 -1.81
C ILE A 37 1.45 -4.59 -1.90
N LEU A 38 0.20 -4.21 -1.65
CA LEU A 38 -0.94 -5.14 -1.65
C LEU A 38 -1.24 -5.67 -3.06
N GLU A 39 -1.14 -4.85 -4.10
CA GLU A 39 -1.27 -5.28 -5.49
C GLU A 39 -0.21 -6.32 -5.86
N ARG A 40 1.06 -6.08 -5.48
CA ARG A 40 2.13 -7.06 -5.72
C ARG A 40 1.94 -8.37 -4.94
N ILE A 41 1.29 -8.32 -3.77
CA ILE A 41 0.90 -9.53 -3.04
C ILE A 41 -0.21 -10.27 -3.80
N ALA A 42 -1.25 -9.57 -4.25
CA ALA A 42 -2.34 -10.17 -5.00
C ALA A 42 -1.86 -10.78 -6.33
N GLU A 43 -1.00 -10.09 -7.07
CA GLU A 43 -0.41 -10.59 -8.32
C GLU A 43 0.46 -11.83 -8.10
N ALA A 44 1.12 -11.93 -6.95
CA ALA A 44 1.91 -13.11 -6.57
C ALA A 44 1.06 -14.30 -6.10
N ASN A 45 -0.23 -14.09 -5.79
CA ASN A 45 -1.16 -15.12 -5.33
C ASN A 45 -2.50 -14.97 -6.09
N PRO A 46 -2.55 -15.31 -7.39
CA PRO A 46 -3.69 -15.00 -8.25
C PRO A 46 -4.99 -15.71 -7.84
N ASP A 47 -4.91 -16.83 -7.11
CA ASP A 47 -6.07 -17.57 -6.60
C ASP A 47 -6.62 -16.99 -5.28
N ASP A 48 -5.89 -16.06 -4.65
CA ASP A 48 -6.31 -15.38 -3.42
C ASP A 48 -7.20 -14.18 -3.75
N LEU A 49 -8.51 -14.46 -3.85
CA LEU A 49 -9.52 -13.45 -4.17
C LEU A 49 -9.63 -12.36 -3.10
N ASP A 50 -9.34 -12.69 -1.84
CA ASP A 50 -9.36 -11.76 -0.72
C ASP A 50 -8.20 -10.78 -0.84
N ALA A 51 -6.99 -11.27 -1.15
CA ALA A 51 -5.83 -10.42 -1.42
C ALA A 51 -6.10 -9.47 -2.60
N ALA A 52 -6.72 -9.96 -3.68
CA ALA A 52 -7.10 -9.13 -4.82
C ALA A 52 -8.12 -8.05 -4.44
N GLN A 53 -9.10 -8.37 -3.59
CA GLN A 53 -10.08 -7.40 -3.12
C GLN A 53 -9.45 -6.33 -2.22
N ILE A 54 -8.63 -6.75 -1.26
CA ILE A 54 -7.93 -5.84 -0.34
C ILE A 54 -7.01 -4.88 -1.13
N ALA A 55 -6.32 -5.38 -2.16
CA ALA A 55 -5.49 -4.55 -3.04
C ALA A 55 -6.32 -3.47 -3.77
N ARG A 56 -7.47 -3.85 -4.35
CA ARG A 56 -8.38 -2.90 -5.01
C ARG A 56 -8.89 -1.83 -4.06
N GLU A 57 -9.29 -2.20 -2.85
CA GLU A 57 -9.76 -1.25 -1.84
C GLU A 57 -8.66 -0.29 -1.40
N ALA A 58 -7.43 -0.78 -1.23
CA ALA A 58 -6.27 0.05 -0.91
C ALA A 58 -5.96 1.05 -2.03
N ARG A 59 -6.00 0.63 -3.30
CA ARG A 59 -5.83 1.53 -4.45
C ARG A 59 -6.90 2.60 -4.48
N ALA A 60 -8.17 2.23 -4.32
CA ALA A 60 -9.27 3.18 -4.27
C ALA A 60 -9.13 4.19 -3.13
N ALA A 61 -8.61 3.77 -1.97
CA ALA A 61 -8.32 4.67 -0.86
C ALA A 61 -7.18 5.66 -1.19
N ALA A 62 -6.11 5.19 -1.83
CA ALA A 62 -5.02 6.04 -2.29
C ALA A 62 -5.49 7.09 -3.30
N ASP A 63 -6.28 6.67 -4.29
CA ASP A 63 -6.82 7.57 -5.32
C ASP A 63 -7.74 8.64 -4.73
N ARG A 64 -8.55 8.28 -3.72
CA ARG A 64 -9.38 9.25 -2.98
C ARG A 64 -8.52 10.26 -2.22
N ALA A 65 -7.46 9.80 -1.55
CA ALA A 65 -6.56 10.70 -0.82
C ALA A 65 -5.86 11.68 -1.77
N GLN A 66 -5.41 11.22 -2.93
CA GLN A 66 -4.80 12.09 -3.95
C GLN A 66 -5.77 13.17 -4.46
N ARG A 67 -7.05 12.84 -4.62
CA ARG A 67 -8.07 13.81 -5.07
C ARG A 67 -8.45 14.83 -4.00
N ASN A 68 -8.33 14.46 -2.72
CA ASN A 68 -8.65 15.35 -1.61
C ASN A 68 -7.50 16.29 -1.23
N ASN A 69 -6.26 15.95 -1.62
CA ASN A 69 -5.05 16.77 -1.40
C ASN A 69 -4.68 17.64 -2.63
N GLY A 70 -5.54 17.69 -3.66
CA GLY A 70 -5.35 18.46 -4.90
C GLY A 70 -6.11 19.77 -4.94
#